data_AF-A0A448YF72-F1
#
_entry.id   AF-A0A448YF72-F1
#
_cell.length_a   1.000
_cell.length_b   1.000
_cell.length_c   1.000
_cell.angle_alpha   90.00
_cell.angle_beta   90.00
_cell.angle_gamma   90.00
#
_symmetry.space_group_name_H-M   'P 1'
#
loop_
_entity.id
_entity.type
_entity.pdbx_description
1 polymer ?
#
loop_
_entity_poly.entity_id
_entity_poly.type
_entity_poly.pdbx_seq_one_letter_code
_entity_poly.pdbx_strand_id
1 'polypeptide(L)'
;MSANIYKIDPKTYELEFEEPDDTIDSLDSLVEELPDNTPRFIILNYPYTASDGRPMFPLVLIYYRPSTSRQESKMLYAGCLERFKNEVSPNKFIEIIDEDDFDDLDDRIRN
;
A
#
# COMPACT_ATOMS: atom_id res chain seq x y z
N MET A 1 -12.56 0.00 -7.28
CA MET A 1 -11.55 0.05 -6.20
C MET A 1 -10.84 1.39 -6.29
N SER A 2 -10.20 1.88 -5.23
CA SER A 2 -9.39 3.11 -5.31
C SER A 2 -8.16 2.97 -4.42
N ALA A 3 -7.00 3.36 -4.92
CA ALA A 3 -5.74 3.33 -4.20
C ALA A 3 -5.07 4.70 -4.19
N ASN A 4 -4.48 5.06 -3.05
CA ASN A 4 -3.66 6.26 -2.90
C ASN A 4 -2.24 5.84 -2.51
N ILE A 5 -1.26 6.27 -3.28
CA ILE A 5 0.15 5.98 -3.05
C ILE A 5 0.79 7.17 -2.34
N TYR A 6 1.61 6.88 -1.34
CA TYR A 6 2.37 7.87 -0.59
C TYR A 6 3.84 7.50 -0.55
N LYS A 7 4.67 8.53 -0.70
CA LYS A 7 6.13 8.45 -0.60
C LYS A 7 6.62 9.37 0.51
N ILE A 8 7.84 9.11 0.99
CA ILE A 8 8.53 10.03 1.89
C ILE A 8 9.59 10.76 1.07
N ASP A 9 9.55 12.09 1.07
CA ASP A 9 10.67 12.85 0.50
C ASP A 9 11.88 12.74 1.46
N PRO A 10 13.01 12.16 1.03
CA PRO A 10 14.19 12.00 1.86
C PRO A 10 14.86 13.32 2.26
N LYS A 11 14.49 14.46 1.64
CA LYS A 11 15.04 15.78 1.97
C LYS A 11 14.25 16.48 3.07
N THR A 12 12.92 16.46 2.97
CA THR A 12 12.02 17.14 3.93
C THR A 12 11.58 16.22 5.06
N TYR A 13 11.67 14.90 4.88
CA TYR A 13 11.13 13.88 5.77
C TYR A 13 9.60 13.96 5.93
N GLU A 14 8.93 14.54 4.94
CA GLU A 14 7.48 14.65 4.89
C GLU A 14 6.88 13.57 3.99
N LEU A 15 5.64 13.21 4.30
CA LEU A 15 4.89 12.21 3.58
C LEU A 15 4.07 12.91 2.49
N GLU A 16 4.36 12.57 1.24
CA GLU A 16 3.79 13.19 0.05
C GLU A 16 2.87 12.20 -0.65
N PHE A 17 1.72 12.69 -1.10
CA PHE A 17 0.86 11.95 -2.01
C PHE A 17 1.54 11.88 -3.38
N GLU A 18 1.65 10.67 -3.93
CA GLU A 18 2.13 10.45 -5.28
C GLU A 18 0.91 10.37 -6.18
N GLU A 19 0.72 11.43 -6.98
CA GLU A 19 -0.32 11.44 -8.00
C GLU A 19 -0.03 10.32 -9.00
N PRO A 20 -0.94 9.36 -9.17
CA PRO A 20 -0.75 8.30 -10.15
C PRO A 20 -0.88 8.87 -11.56
N ASP A 21 -0.14 8.30 -12.51
CA ASP A 21 -0.19 8.73 -13.91
C ASP A 21 -1.55 8.37 -14.53
N ASP A 22 -2.12 7.23 -14.15
CA ASP A 22 -3.44 6.76 -14.56
C ASP A 22 -4.40 6.47 -13.38
N THR A 23 -5.69 6.29 -13.70
CA THR A 23 -6.70 5.96 -12.68
C THR A 23 -6.50 4.51 -12.19
N ILE A 24 -6.15 4.35 -10.91
CA ILE A 24 -6.02 3.02 -10.30
C ILE A 24 -7.40 2.44 -9.98
N ASP A 25 -7.94 1.65 -10.91
CA ASP A 25 -9.25 0.98 -10.80
C ASP A 25 -9.15 -0.52 -10.44
N SER A 26 -7.96 -1.12 -10.63
CA SER A 26 -7.66 -2.54 -10.42
C SER A 26 -6.36 -2.76 -9.63
N LEU A 27 -6.10 -4.01 -9.20
CA LEU A 27 -4.83 -4.39 -8.56
C LEU A 27 -3.67 -4.36 -9.56
N ASP A 28 -3.90 -4.81 -10.79
CA ASP A 28 -2.87 -4.83 -11.83
C ASP A 28 -2.37 -3.42 -12.13
N SER A 29 -3.28 -2.46 -12.30
CA SER A 29 -2.93 -1.05 -12.49
C SER A 29 -2.22 -0.44 -11.28
N LEU A 30 -2.51 -0.91 -10.07
CA LEU A 30 -1.77 -0.48 -8.88
C LEU A 30 -0.32 -0.97 -8.94
N VAL A 31 -0.09 -2.23 -9.34
CA VAL A 31 1.26 -2.81 -9.43
C VAL A 31 2.08 -2.10 -10.50
N GLU A 32 1.48 -1.76 -11.64
CA GLU A 32 2.16 -1.01 -12.73
C GLU A 32 2.64 0.39 -12.31
N GLU A 33 1.95 1.04 -11.37
CA GLU A 33 2.33 2.36 -10.84
C GLU A 33 3.41 2.28 -9.73
N LEU A 34 3.71 1.07 -9.21
CA LEU A 34 4.67 0.91 -8.12
C LEU A 34 6.12 0.88 -8.63
N PRO A 35 7.06 1.52 -7.90
CA PRO A 35 8.46 1.51 -8.29
C PRO A 35 9.20 0.28 -7.78
N ASP A 36 9.90 -0.43 -8.67
CA ASP A 36 10.63 -1.68 -8.36
C ASP A 36 11.73 -1.55 -7.30
N ASN A 37 12.15 -0.34 -6.94
CA ASN A 37 13.39 -0.08 -6.19
C ASN A 37 13.23 0.82 -4.96
N THR A 38 12.03 1.30 -4.65
CA THR A 38 11.81 2.17 -3.50
C THR A 38 10.53 1.81 -2.75
N PRO A 39 10.53 1.88 -1.40
CA PRO A 39 9.32 1.57 -0.64
C PRO A 39 8.20 2.59 -0.88
N ARG A 40 6.95 2.15 -0.69
CA ARG A 40 5.75 2.99 -0.74
C ARG A 40 4.73 2.59 0.31
N PHE A 41 3.97 3.58 0.78
CA PHE A 41 2.76 3.32 1.55
C PHE A 41 1.56 3.45 0.62
N ILE A 42 0.69 2.46 0.63
CA ILE A 42 -0.48 2.45 -0.24
C ILE A 42 -1.71 2.32 0.66
N ILE A 43 -2.64 3.25 0.53
CA ILE A 43 -3.95 3.16 1.16
C ILE A 43 -4.92 2.66 0.10
N LEU A 44 -5.43 1.45 0.32
CA LEU A 44 -6.31 0.77 -0.61
C LEU A 44 -7.72 0.66 -0.03
N ASN A 45 -8.71 1.18 -0.74
CA ASN A 45 -10.11 0.93 -0.46
C ASN A 45 -10.59 -0.24 -1.32
N TYR A 46 -10.70 -1.42 -0.71
CA TYR A 46 -10.94 -2.67 -1.43
C TYR A 46 -12.41 -3.12 -1.31
N PRO A 47 -13.27 -2.84 -2.30
CA PRO A 47 -14.66 -3.29 -2.27
C PRO A 47 -14.74 -4.81 -2.48
N TYR A 48 -15.34 -5.54 -1.54
CA TYR A 48 -15.65 -6.95 -1.74
C TYR A 48 -17.01 -7.30 -1.14
N THR A 49 -17.59 -8.43 -1.57
CA THR A 49 -18.84 -8.95 -1.00
C THR A 49 -18.50 -10.09 -0.06
N ALA A 50 -18.85 -9.95 1.22
CA ALA A 50 -18.66 -11.00 2.20
C ALA A 50 -19.55 -12.22 1.91
N SER A 51 -19.23 -13.36 2.49
CA SER A 51 -19.98 -14.61 2.30
C SER A 51 -21.45 -14.53 2.74
N ASP A 52 -21.80 -13.55 3.57
CA ASP A 52 -23.18 -13.27 4.00
C ASP A 52 -23.95 -12.36 3.02
N GLY A 53 -23.34 -12.00 1.88
CA GLY A 53 -23.92 -11.14 0.85
C GLY A 53 -23.83 -9.65 1.13
N ARG A 54 -23.17 -9.23 2.22
CA ARG A 54 -23.00 -7.80 2.54
C ARG A 54 -21.81 -7.20 1.78
N PRO A 55 -21.96 -6.03 1.15
CA PRO A 55 -20.83 -5.31 0.60
C PRO A 55 -19.98 -4.74 1.75
N MET A 56 -18.67 -4.95 1.67
CA MET A 56 -17.70 -4.42 2.61
C MET A 56 -16.66 -3.59 1.84
N PHE A 57 -16.21 -2.51 2.48
CA PHE A 57 -15.20 -1.60 1.93
C PHE A 57 -14.11 -1.38 3.00
N PRO A 58 -13.32 -2.42 3.34
CA PRO A 58 -12.20 -2.25 4.26
C PRO A 58 -11.17 -1.26 3.70
N LEU A 59 -10.66 -0.41 4.60
CA LEU A 59 -9.47 0.38 4.37
C LEU A 59 -8.24 -0.50 4.68
N VAL A 60 -7.42 -0.74 3.67
CA VAL A 60 -6.23 -1.59 3.77
C VAL A 60 -4.99 -0.71 3.61
N LEU A 61 -4.09 -0.76 4.59
CA LEU A 61 -2.78 -0.16 4.49
C LEU A 61 -1.79 -1.21 4.01
N ILE A 62 -1.22 -1.00 2.84
CA ILE A 62 -0.17 -1.83 2.27
C ILE A 62 1.16 -1.10 2.43
N TYR A 63 2.13 -1.77 3.04
CA TYR A 63 3.52 -1.34 3.09
C TYR A 63 4.31 -2.12 2.04
N TYR A 64 4.50 -1.52 0.87
CA TYR A 64 5.30 -2.07 -0.22
C TYR A 64 6.77 -1.74 0.02
N ARG A 65 7.62 -2.77 0.08
CA ARG A 65 9.06 -2.61 0.36
C ARG A 65 9.90 -3.57 -0.48
N PRO A 66 10.13 -3.26 -1.77
CA PRO A 66 10.81 -4.20 -2.66
C PRO A 66 12.19 -4.58 -2.14
N SER A 67 12.57 -5.85 -2.35
CA SER A 67 13.82 -6.42 -1.84
C SER A 67 15.07 -5.66 -2.34
N THR A 68 15.00 -5.13 -3.55
CA THR A 68 15.97 -4.27 -4.24
C THR A 68 16.15 -2.88 -3.62
N SER A 69 15.25 -2.45 -2.74
CA SER A 69 15.29 -1.11 -2.14
C SER A 69 16.55 -0.88 -1.29
N ARG A 70 17.10 0.33 -1.36
CA ARG A 70 18.25 0.73 -0.54
C ARG A 70 17.93 0.66 0.95
N GLN A 71 18.93 0.27 1.74
CA GLN A 71 18.76 0.08 3.19
C GLN A 71 18.36 1.38 3.91
N GLU A 72 18.91 2.51 3.50
CA GLU A 72 18.55 3.83 4.04
C GLU A 72 17.06 4.14 3.85
N SER A 73 16.52 3.91 2.64
CA SER A 73 15.10 4.10 2.34
C SER A 73 14.22 3.14 3.16
N LYS A 74 14.62 1.86 3.30
CA LYS A 74 13.88 0.90 4.14
C LYS A 74 13.81 1.36 5.60
N MET A 75 14.91 1.88 6.14
CA MET A 75 14.96 2.39 7.52
C MET A 75 14.10 3.64 7.69
N LEU A 76 14.12 4.56 6.72
CA LEU A 76 13.30 5.76 6.74
C LEU A 76 11.80 5.42 6.81
N TYR A 77 11.33 4.54 5.92
CA TYR A 77 9.94 4.13 5.90
C TYR A 77 9.56 3.33 7.15
N ALA A 78 10.41 2.42 7.61
CA ALA A 78 10.16 1.68 8.86
C ALA A 78 10.04 2.60 10.08
N GLY A 79 10.80 3.70 10.13
CA GLY A 79 10.70 4.71 11.19
C GLY A 79 9.38 5.48 11.21
N CYS A 80 8.77 5.67 10.03
CA CYS A 80 7.49 6.37 9.89
C CYS A 80 6.26 5.45 9.93
N LEU A 81 6.44 4.15 9.71
CA LEU A 81 5.37 3.15 9.58
C LEU A 81 4.37 3.18 10.74
N GLU A 82 4.85 3.12 11.99
CA GLU A 82 3.97 3.11 13.16
C GLU A 82 3.14 4.39 13.26
N ARG A 83 3.75 5.55 12.98
CA ARG A 83 3.03 6.83 12.99
C ARG A 83 1.96 6.86 11.91
N PHE A 84 2.31 6.44 10.68
CA PHE A 84 1.39 6.42 9.56
C PHE A 84 0.22 5.46 9.79
N LYS A 85 0.50 4.27 10.30
CA LYS A 85 -0.52 3.27 10.65
C LYS A 85 -1.51 3.79 11.69
N ASN A 86 -1.03 4.50 12.70
CA ASN A 86 -1.90 5.10 13.72
C ASN A 86 -2.78 6.21 13.14
N GLU A 87 -2.24 7.04 12.24
CA GLU A 87 -2.98 8.13 11.60
C GLU A 87 -4.05 7.62 10.63
N VAL A 88 -3.72 6.62 9.80
CA VAL A 88 -4.65 6.01 8.85
C VAL A 88 -5.70 5.13 9.55
N SER A 89 -5.34 4.49 10.67
CA SER A 89 -6.19 3.54 11.40
C SER A 89 -6.87 2.51 10.46
N PRO A 90 -6.08 1.75 9.67
CA PRO A 90 -6.63 0.86 8.66
C PRO A 90 -7.35 -0.34 9.29
N ASN A 91 -8.35 -0.89 8.60
CA ASN A 91 -8.99 -2.13 8.98
C ASN A 91 -8.03 -3.33 8.87
N LYS A 92 -7.16 -3.30 7.86
CA LYS A 92 -6.11 -4.32 7.65
C LYS A 92 -4.77 -3.68 7.33
N PHE A 93 -3.71 -4.28 7.85
CA PHE A 93 -2.34 -3.90 7.56
C PHE A 93 -1.62 -5.08 6.90
N ILE A 94 -1.01 -4.84 5.75
CA ILE A 94 -0.41 -5.85 4.90
C ILE A 94 0.98 -5.37 4.49
N GLU A 95 1.98 -6.22 4.67
CA GLU A 95 3.33 -5.96 4.15
C GLU A 95 3.54 -6.79 2.89
N ILE A 96 4.14 -6.15 1.88
CA ILE A 96 4.48 -6.75 0.59
C ILE A 96 5.96 -6.49 0.32
N ILE A 97 6.69 -7.55 -0.01
CA ILE A 97 8.14 -7.51 -0.23
C ILE A 97 8.47 -7.73 -1.71
N ASP A 98 7.60 -8.43 -2.42
CA ASP A 98 7.71 -8.69 -3.85
C ASP A 98 6.39 -8.36 -4.56
N GLU A 99 6.46 -8.02 -5.85
CA GLU A 99 5.27 -7.75 -6.66
C GLU A 99 4.39 -9.00 -6.80
N ASP A 100 5.00 -10.18 -6.81
CA ASP A 100 4.29 -11.46 -6.84
C ASP A 100 3.40 -11.66 -5.59
N ASP A 101 3.69 -11.02 -4.45
CA ASP A 101 2.83 -11.14 -3.25
C ASP A 101 1.49 -10.40 -3.40
N PHE A 102 1.31 -9.58 -4.46
CA PHE A 102 0.03 -8.94 -4.75
C PHE A 102 -1.02 -9.94 -5.25
N ASP A 103 -0.62 -11.08 -5.82
CA ASP A 103 -1.54 -12.12 -6.27
C ASP A 103 -2.36 -12.70 -5.09
N ASP A 104 -1.71 -12.84 -3.92
CA ASP A 104 -2.33 -13.35 -2.69
C ASP A 104 -3.08 -12.25 -1.90
N LEU A 105 -3.11 -11.01 -2.39
CA LEU A 105 -3.64 -9.87 -1.65
C LEU A 105 -5.14 -10.00 -1.36
N ASP A 106 -5.92 -10.49 -2.31
CA ASP A 106 -7.38 -10.69 -2.12
C ASP A 106 -7.66 -11.66 -0.96
N ASP A 107 -6.93 -12.78 -0.91
CA ASP A 107 -7.06 -13.76 0.16
C ASP A 107 -6.64 -13.18 1.52
N ARG A 108 -5.55 -12.39 1.56
CA ARG A 108 -5.10 -11.70 2.78
C ARG A 108 -6.10 -10.64 3.26
N ILE A 109 -6.81 -9.99 2.34
CA ILE A 109 -7.86 -9.01 2.68
C ILE A 109 -9.11 -9.71 3.21
N ARG A 110 -9.45 -10.90 2.70
CA ARG A 110 -10.66 -11.64 3.10
C ARG A 110 -10.51 -12.49 4.36
N ASN A 111 -9.30 -12.90 4.71
CA ASN A 111 -8.98 -13.72 5.89
C ASN A 111 -8.66 -12.86 7.11
#